data_AF-A0A8J7QVR7-F1
#
_entry.id   AF-A0A8J7QVR7-F1
#
_cell.length_a   1.000
_cell.length_b   1.000
_cell.length_c   1.000
_cell.angle_alpha   90.00
_cell.angle_beta   90.00
_cell.angle_gamma   90.00
#
_symmetry.space_group_name_H-M   'P 1'
#
loop_
_entity.id
_entity.type
_entity.pdbx_description
1 polymer ?
#
loop_
_entity_poly.entity_id
_entity_poly.type
_entity_poly.pdbx_seq_one_letter_code
_entity_poly.pdbx_strand_id
1 'polypeptide(L)' 'MNNSTITSVWAREILDSRGNPTVEVEVGLESGHVGRAAVPSGASTGSR' A
#
# COMPACT_ATOMS: atom_id res chain seq x y z
N MET A 1 21.61 -11.67 9.08
CA MET A 1 21.04 -10.80 8.04
C MET A 1 19.60 -10.53 8.41
N ASN A 2 19.24 -9.27 8.66
CA ASN A 2 17.87 -8.92 9.01
C ASN A 2 17.02 -9.03 7.74
N ASN A 3 16.25 -10.12 7.64
CA ASN A 3 15.53 -10.49 6.43
C ASN A 3 14.29 -9.59 6.16
N SER A 4 14.03 -8.63 7.06
CA SER A 4 12.82 -7.79 7.09
C SER A 4 13.10 -6.28 7.03
N THR A 5 14.35 -5.85 6.82
CA THR A 5 14.65 -4.42 6.62
C THR A 5 13.93 -3.92 5.37
N ILE A 6 13.15 -2.85 5.47
CA ILE A 6 12.48 -2.21 4.32
C ILE A 6 13.51 -1.36 3.57
N THR A 7 13.61 -1.55 2.26
CA THR A 7 14.54 -0.81 1.39
C THR A 7 13.83 0.13 0.42
N SER A 8 12.56 -0.12 0.11
CA SER A 8 11.75 0.75 -0.75
C SER A 8 10.28 0.69 -0.41
N VAL A 9 9.60 1.82 -0.60
CA VAL A 9 8.14 1.95 -0.49
C VAL A 9 7.68 2.80 -1.67
N TRP A 10 6.80 2.25 -2.51
CA TRP A 10 6.25 2.95 -3.67
C TRP A 10 4.73 2.87 -3.66
N ALA A 11 4.09 4.02 -3.85
CA ALA A 11 2.63 4.13 -3.84
C ALA A 11 2.12 4.64 -5.19
N ARG A 12 0.92 4.19 -5.55
CA ARG A 12 0.17 4.62 -6.74
C ARG A 12 -1.30 4.76 -6.41
N GLU A 13 -1.97 5.67 -7.12
CA GLU A 13 -3.42 5.72 -7.17
C GLU A 13 -3.93 4.64 -8.13
N ILE A 14 -4.95 3.89 -7.70
CA ILE A 14 -5.69 2.92 -8.49
C ILE A 14 -7.19 3.14 -8.29
N LEU A 15 -8.04 2.44 -9.04
CA LEU A 15 -9.49 2.45 -8.83
C LEU A 15 -9.94 1.21 -8.06
N ASP A 16 -10.84 1.39 -7.10
CA ASP A 16 -11.52 0.30 -6.40
C ASP A 16 -12.63 -0.34 -7.25
N SER A 17 -13.34 -1.32 -6.70
CA SER A 17 -14.47 -1.98 -7.37
C SER A 17 -15.68 -1.08 -7.66
N ARG A 18 -15.74 0.12 -7.06
CA ARG A 18 -16.77 1.15 -7.25
C ARG A 18 -16.30 2.29 -8.17
N GLY A 19 -15.08 2.20 -8.71
CA GLY A 19 -14.48 3.24 -9.55
C GLY A 19 -13.97 4.46 -8.77
N ASN A 20 -13.86 4.39 -7.45
CA ASN A 20 -13.30 5.47 -6.64
C ASN A 20 -11.77 5.33 -6.55
N PRO A 21 -11.03 6.45 -6.57
CA PRO A 21 -9.60 6.44 -6.26
C PRO A 21 -9.30 5.79 -4.90
N THR A 22 -8.32 4.89 -4.88
CA THR A 22 -7.72 4.30 -3.68
C THR A 22 -6.21 4.12 -3.86
N VAL A 23 -5.52 3.75 -2.79
CA VAL A 23 -4.06 3.61 -2.78
C VAL A 23 -3.64 2.15 -2.85
N GLU A 24 -2.70 1.84 -3.73
CA GLU A 24 -1.92 0.60 -3.71
C GLU A 24 -0.46 0.91 -3.34
N VAL A 25 0.11 0.09 -2.46
CA VAL A 25 1.51 0.22 -2.03
C VAL A 25 2.28 -1.06 -2.33
N GLU A 26 3.50 -0.88 -2.78
CA GLU A 26 4.52 -1.91 -2.94
C GLU A 26 5.67 -1.64 -1.96
N VAL A 27 6.11 -2.68 -1.23
CA VAL A 27 7.19 -2.61 -0.25
C VAL A 27 8.25 -3.65 -0.61
N GLY A 28 9.48 -3.19 -0.83
CA GLY A 28 10.65 -4.04 -1.04
C GLY A 28 11.44 -4.22 0.25
N LEU A 29 11.91 -5.44 0.50
CA LEU A 29 12.79 -5.78 1.62
C LEU A 29 14.23 -5.99 1.15
N GLU A 30 15.19 -5.84 2.05
CA GLU A 30 16.61 -6.16 1.82
C GLU A 30 16.82 -7.63 1.43
N SER A 31 15.91 -8.51 1.84
CA SER A 31 15.88 -9.92 1.45
C SER A 31 15.47 -10.19 0.00
N GLY A 32 15.10 -9.16 -0.75
CA GLY A 32 14.61 -9.25 -2.13
C GLY A 32 13.12 -9.58 -2.25
N HIS A 33 12.42 -9.84 -1.15
CA HIS A 33 10.97 -10.02 -1.16
C HIS A 33 10.26 -8.70 -1.45
N VAL A 34 9.13 -8.79 -2.16
CA VAL A 34 8.26 -7.65 -2.47
C VAL A 34 6.84 -7.99 -2.06
N GLY A 35 6.24 -7.14 -1.22
CA GLY A 35 4.82 -7.20 -0.86
C GLY A 35 4.04 -6.11 -1.57
N ARG A 36 2.82 -6.41 -2.02
CA ARG A 36 1.90 -5.45 -2.63
C ARG A 36 0.52 -5.57 -2.01
N ALA A 37 -0.10 -4.44 -1.68
CA ALA A 37 -1.46 -4.41 -1.14
C ALA A 37 -2.22 -3.16 -1.61
N ALA A 38 -3.47 -3.35 -1.98
CA ALA A 38 -4.44 -2.28 -2.20
C ALA A 38 -5.28 -2.07 -0.94
N VAL A 39 -5.48 -0.80 -0.57
CA VAL A 39 -6.32 -0.44 0.58
C VAL A 39 -7.78 -0.37 0.12
N PRO A 40 -8.74 -0.96 0.86
CA PRO A 40 -10.16 -0.76 0.57
C PRO A 40 -10.56 0.70 0.80
N SER A 41 -11.40 1.25 -0.07
CA SER A 41 -11.86 2.63 0.06
C SER A 41 -12.80 2.79 1.26
N GLY A 42 -12.62 3.89 2.01
CA GLY A 42 -13.42 4.24 3.18
C GLY A 42 -13.82 5.72 3.15
N ALA A 43 -14.79 6.09 3.98
CA ALA A 43 -15.18 7.50 4.14
C ALA A 43 -14.21 8.18 5.12
N SER A 44 -13.61 9.32 4.72
CA SER A 44 -12.71 10.11 5.58
C SER A 44 -13.45 11.02 6.57
N THR A 45 -14.64 10.62 7.03
CA THR A 45 -15.43 11.38 8.00
C THR A 45 -15.01 10.98 9.41
N GLY A 46 -14.11 11.75 10.02
CA GLY A 46 -13.80 11.61 11.45
C GLY A 46 -14.86 12.32 12.30
N SER A 47 -15.44 11.62 13.28
CA SER A 47 -16.11 12.27 14.40
C SER A 47 -15.04 12.80 15.37
N ARG A 48 -15.11 14.09 15.70
CA ARG A 48 -14.25 14.70 16.72
C ARG A 48 -14.55 14.13 18.11
#